data_AF-A0A8B4I8B7-F1
#
_entry.id   AF-A0A8B4I8B7-F1
#
_cell.length_a   1.000
_cell.length_b   1.000
_cell.length_c   1.000
_cell.angle_alpha   90.00
_cell.angle_beta   90.00
_cell.angle_gamma   90.00
#
_symmetry.space_group_name_H-M   'P 1'
#
loop_
_entity.id
_entity.type
_entity.pdbx_description
1 polymer ?
#
loop_
_entity_poly.entity_id
_entity_poly.type
_entity_poly.pdbx_seq_one_letter_code
_entity_poly.pdbx_strand_id
1 'polypeptide(L)'
;MFDKDTLTISYDTARGEQRGPRKRDARPADVGLGDCIDCQLCVQVCPTGIDIRDGLQMECIGCAACIDACDSIMDKMGYARGLVSYTSEHQLQGGKTRLLRPRLIGYSAVLLVMIAALVVALVERPMVSLDVTKDRGMFRENSQGLIENIYSLKVINKTQQRQAYRLELVDAEGFQLQGKTEISLAPGEISDIPVSVALLADKPASSSQTLRFKVTDVDEPWIYSAADSRFVAPINR
;
A
#
# COMPACT_ATOMS: atom_id res chain seq x y z
N MET A 1 20.53 9.18 -0.37
CA MET A 1 20.04 7.94 0.26
C MET A 1 20.56 7.84 1.69
N PHE A 2 21.85 8.06 1.91
CA PHE A 2 22.44 8.22 3.24
C PHE A 2 22.47 9.70 3.66
N ASP A 3 22.24 9.95 4.95
CA ASP A 3 22.66 11.19 5.61
C ASP A 3 23.90 10.91 6.48
N LYS A 4 24.57 11.96 6.99
CA LYS A 4 25.80 11.83 7.81
C LYS A 4 25.65 10.98 9.08
N ASP A 5 24.42 10.66 9.37
CA ASP A 5 23.93 10.31 10.67
C ASP A 5 23.24 8.92 10.49
N THR A 6 23.28 8.35 9.28
CA THR A 6 22.87 7.00 8.93
C THR A 6 23.95 6.02 9.39
N LEU A 7 23.54 4.94 10.04
CA LEU A 7 24.46 3.90 10.48
C LEU A 7 24.90 3.06 9.27
N THR A 8 26.18 3.10 8.97
CA THR A 8 26.82 2.31 7.93
C THR A 8 27.98 1.52 8.53
N ILE A 9 28.36 0.42 7.88
CA ILE A 9 29.63 -0.23 8.22
C ILE A 9 30.74 0.70 7.76
N SER A 10 31.64 1.06 8.64
CA SER A 10 32.69 2.04 8.32
C SER A 10 33.96 1.77 9.11
N TYR A 11 35.08 2.09 8.48
CA TYR A 11 36.41 2.05 9.07
C TYR A 11 36.72 3.38 9.75
N ASP A 12 37.23 3.32 10.99
CA ASP A 12 37.67 4.48 11.76
C ASP A 12 39.05 4.94 11.26
N THR A 13 39.04 5.87 10.32
CA THR A 13 40.25 6.41 9.70
C THR A 13 41.11 7.17 10.71
N ALA A 14 40.51 7.90 11.65
CA ALA A 14 41.24 8.67 12.66
C ALA A 14 42.04 7.75 13.59
N ARG A 15 41.52 6.57 13.90
CA ARG A 15 42.20 5.56 14.74
C ARG A 15 43.12 4.64 13.97
N GLY A 16 42.76 4.29 12.74
CA GLY A 16 43.42 3.23 11.99
C GLY A 16 44.54 3.68 11.04
N GLU A 17 44.53 4.93 10.57
CA GLU A 17 45.48 5.41 9.55
C GLU A 17 46.91 5.61 10.07
N GLN A 18 47.87 5.65 9.13
CA GLN A 18 49.27 5.23 9.35
C GLN A 18 49.37 3.73 9.59
N ARG A 19 48.78 2.97 8.66
CA ARG A 19 48.68 1.52 8.69
C ARG A 19 50.06 0.89 8.51
N GLY A 20 50.31 -0.24 9.17
CA GLY A 20 51.53 -0.99 8.89
C GLY A 20 51.72 -2.25 9.76
N PRO A 21 52.52 -3.21 9.26
CA PRO A 21 52.84 -4.42 10.00
C PRO A 21 53.70 -4.11 11.22
N ARG A 22 53.47 -4.83 12.31
CA ARG A 22 54.20 -4.67 13.58
C ARG A 22 54.17 -5.94 14.42
N LYS A 23 55.03 -6.00 15.44
CA LYS A 23 55.02 -7.09 16.42
C LYS A 23 53.74 -7.04 17.28
N ARG A 24 53.32 -8.21 17.77
CA ARG A 24 52.08 -8.38 18.55
C ARG A 24 52.04 -7.57 19.84
N ASP A 25 53.19 -7.39 20.47
CA ASP A 25 53.41 -6.69 21.73
C ASP A 25 53.67 -5.18 21.56
N ALA A 26 53.85 -4.70 20.32
CA ALA A 26 54.07 -3.29 20.07
C ALA A 26 52.76 -2.51 20.23
N ARG A 27 52.80 -1.41 21.00
CA ARG A 27 51.69 -0.46 21.02
C ARG A 27 51.78 0.43 19.78
N PRO A 28 50.67 0.75 19.10
CA PRO A 28 50.68 1.55 17.88
C PRO A 28 51.40 2.90 18.05
N ALA A 29 51.15 3.58 19.18
CA ALA A 29 51.79 4.84 19.53
C ALA A 29 53.31 4.77 19.68
N ASP A 30 53.87 3.63 20.12
CA ASP A 30 55.31 3.46 20.32
C ASP A 30 56.08 3.34 18.99
N VAL A 31 55.38 2.98 17.90
CA VAL A 31 55.95 2.78 16.57
C VAL A 31 55.44 3.80 15.54
N GLY A 32 54.67 4.80 15.97
CA GLY A 32 54.11 5.83 15.09
C GLY A 32 53.16 5.26 14.02
N LEU A 33 52.37 4.24 14.38
CA LEU A 33 51.37 3.63 13.50
C LEU A 33 49.97 3.74 14.13
N GLY A 34 48.94 3.65 13.28
CA GLY A 34 47.55 3.51 13.70
C GLY A 34 47.18 2.08 14.09
N ASP A 35 45.95 1.91 14.56
CA ASP A 35 45.42 0.62 15.02
C ASP A 35 45.33 -0.44 13.91
N CYS A 36 45.24 -0.05 12.64
CA CYS A 36 45.20 -0.99 11.52
C CYS A 36 46.59 -1.61 11.26
N ILE A 37 46.66 -2.95 11.29
CA ILE A 37 47.90 -3.70 11.00
C ILE A 37 48.09 -4.06 9.52
N ASP A 38 47.23 -3.55 8.63
CA ASP A 38 47.26 -3.81 7.18
C ASP A 38 47.19 -5.31 6.77
N CYS A 39 46.47 -6.13 7.54
CA CYS A 39 46.34 -7.57 7.26
C CYS A 39 45.41 -7.94 6.09
N GLN A 40 44.64 -6.97 5.58
CA GLN A 40 43.66 -7.12 4.48
C GLN A 40 42.55 -8.18 4.70
N LEU A 41 42.40 -8.72 5.91
CA LEU A 41 41.39 -9.74 6.19
C LEU A 41 39.97 -9.21 5.94
N CYS A 42 39.72 -7.92 6.20
CA CYS A 42 38.45 -7.25 5.90
C CYS A 42 38.08 -7.29 4.41
N VAL A 43 39.06 -7.30 3.51
CA VAL A 43 38.86 -7.41 2.05
C VAL A 43 38.61 -8.86 1.66
N GLN A 44 39.37 -9.80 2.24
CA GLN A 44 39.26 -11.23 1.94
C GLN A 44 37.90 -11.83 2.33
N VAL A 45 37.32 -11.36 3.44
CA VAL A 45 35.99 -11.80 3.89
C VAL A 45 34.84 -11.06 3.21
N CYS A 46 35.15 -10.02 2.43
CA CYS A 46 34.14 -9.23 1.76
C CYS A 46 33.58 -9.99 0.54
N PRO A 47 32.28 -10.33 0.51
CA PRO A 47 31.70 -11.06 -0.61
C PRO A 47 31.66 -10.23 -1.90
N THR A 48 31.75 -8.91 -1.80
CA THR A 48 31.77 -7.99 -2.95
C THR A 48 33.17 -7.50 -3.32
N GLY A 49 34.21 -7.94 -2.59
CA GLY A 49 35.61 -7.61 -2.88
C GLY A 49 36.02 -6.16 -2.61
N ILE A 50 35.19 -5.38 -1.92
CA ILE A 50 35.53 -4.00 -1.54
C ILE A 50 36.55 -3.94 -0.40
N ASP A 51 37.31 -2.85 -0.36
CA ASP A 51 38.15 -2.48 0.77
C ASP A 51 37.47 -1.40 1.61
N ILE A 52 36.91 -1.82 2.74
CA ILE A 52 36.19 -0.93 3.67
C ILE A 52 37.03 0.24 4.20
N ARG A 53 38.36 0.19 4.04
CA ARG A 53 39.29 1.26 4.43
C ARG A 53 39.29 2.42 3.44
N ASP A 54 38.80 2.23 2.22
CA ASP A 54 38.66 3.26 1.20
C ASP A 54 37.38 4.11 1.38
N GLY A 55 36.60 3.81 2.43
CA GLY A 55 35.42 4.57 2.82
C GLY A 55 34.12 3.92 2.36
N LEU A 56 33.07 4.74 2.24
CA LEU A 56 31.74 4.25 1.86
C LEU A 56 31.71 3.94 0.35
N GLN A 57 31.44 2.68 0.03
CA GLN A 57 31.37 2.16 -1.33
C GLN A 57 29.97 1.61 -1.62
N MET A 58 29.46 1.81 -2.83
CA MET A 58 28.08 1.45 -3.21
C MET A 58 27.85 -0.07 -3.26
N GLU A 59 28.92 -0.82 -3.41
CA GLU A 59 28.96 -2.28 -3.48
C GLU A 59 28.87 -2.93 -2.09
N CYS A 60 28.95 -2.15 -1.01
CA CYS A 60 28.79 -2.69 0.34
C CYS A 60 27.35 -3.14 0.57
N ILE A 61 27.15 -4.45 0.80
CA ILE A 61 25.83 -5.03 1.09
C ILE A 61 25.46 -5.03 2.57
N GLY A 62 26.30 -4.48 3.44
CA GLY A 62 25.99 -4.40 4.87
C GLY A 62 26.04 -5.74 5.63
N CYS A 63 26.81 -6.73 5.17
CA CYS A 63 26.83 -8.08 5.78
C CYS A 63 27.65 -8.22 7.08
N ALA A 64 28.39 -7.19 7.49
CA ALA A 64 29.21 -7.15 8.71
C ALA A 64 30.39 -8.12 8.81
N ALA A 65 30.67 -8.98 7.81
CA ALA A 65 31.78 -9.93 7.86
C ALA A 65 33.16 -9.27 8.12
N CYS A 66 33.38 -8.07 7.57
CA CYS A 66 34.61 -7.30 7.79
C CYS A 66 34.76 -6.79 9.24
N ILE A 67 33.66 -6.58 9.97
CA ILE A 67 33.68 -6.21 11.40
C ILE A 67 34.22 -7.38 12.20
N ASP A 68 33.61 -8.56 12.05
CA ASP A 68 33.99 -9.76 12.79
C ASP A 68 35.46 -10.16 12.52
N ALA A 69 35.86 -10.10 11.25
CA ALA A 69 37.23 -10.37 10.85
C ALA A 69 38.22 -9.37 11.47
N CYS A 70 37.89 -8.07 11.43
CA CYS A 70 38.75 -7.04 12.00
C CYS A 70 38.87 -7.20 13.53
N ASP A 71 37.76 -7.40 14.23
CA ASP A 71 37.74 -7.58 15.67
C ASP A 71 38.54 -8.83 16.10
N SER A 72 38.48 -9.92 15.32
CA SER A 72 39.29 -11.12 15.60
C SER A 72 40.81 -10.84 15.55
N ILE A 73 41.24 -9.89 14.73
CA ILE A 73 42.64 -9.46 14.62
C ILE A 73 42.97 -8.48 15.75
N MET A 74 42.08 -7.54 16.06
CA MET A 74 42.25 -6.61 17.18
C MET A 74 42.41 -7.37 18.50
N ASP A 75 41.58 -8.39 18.74
CA ASP A 75 41.68 -9.27 19.91
C ASP A 75 43.02 -9.99 19.99
N LYS A 76 43.51 -10.52 18.86
CA LYS A 76 44.82 -11.19 18.80
C LYS A 76 45.95 -10.22 19.15
N MET A 77 45.87 -8.98 18.68
CA MET A 77 46.86 -7.93 18.96
C MET A 77 46.69 -7.28 20.35
N GLY A 78 45.58 -7.55 21.04
CA GLY A 78 45.26 -6.91 22.32
C GLY A 78 44.83 -5.45 22.20
N TYR A 79 44.27 -5.05 21.05
CA TYR A 79 43.77 -3.70 20.79
C TYR A 79 42.25 -3.61 20.98
N ALA A 80 41.74 -2.39 21.12
CA ALA A 80 40.30 -2.15 21.25
C ALA A 80 39.57 -2.50 19.95
N ARG A 81 38.47 -3.25 20.08
CA ARG A 81 37.55 -3.61 18.99
C ARG A 81 36.90 -2.39 18.33
N GLY A 82 36.19 -2.62 17.23
CA GLY A 82 35.40 -1.61 16.53
C GLY A 82 36.23 -0.67 15.67
N LEU A 83 37.32 -1.19 15.08
CA LEU A 83 38.11 -0.43 14.10
C LEU A 83 37.36 -0.35 12.77
N VAL A 84 36.62 -1.42 12.46
CA VAL A 84 35.49 -1.41 11.53
C VAL A 84 34.24 -1.64 12.38
N SER A 85 33.22 -0.81 12.26
CA SER A 85 31.99 -0.93 13.07
C SER A 85 30.78 -0.33 12.37
N TYR A 86 29.58 -0.60 12.91
CA TYR A 86 28.39 0.19 12.56
C TYR A 86 28.47 1.54 13.26
N THR A 87 28.66 2.59 12.47
CA THR A 87 28.79 3.96 12.97
C THR A 87 28.23 4.91 11.91
N SER A 88 28.11 6.20 12.23
CA SER A 88 27.75 7.21 11.25
C SER A 88 28.94 8.12 10.96
N GLU A 89 28.95 8.75 9.79
CA GLU A 89 29.98 9.72 9.41
C GLU A 89 30.15 10.83 10.48
N HIS A 90 29.02 11.29 11.03
CA HIS A 90 28.97 12.29 12.09
C HIS A 90 29.61 11.80 13.41
N GLN A 91 29.44 10.51 13.77
CA GLN A 91 30.09 9.94 14.95
C GLN A 91 31.59 9.75 14.74
N LEU A 92 32.01 9.34 13.54
CA LEU A 92 33.43 9.28 13.15
C LEU A 92 34.10 10.67 13.19
N GLN A 93 33.35 11.74 12.91
CA GLN A 93 33.82 13.13 13.03
C GLN A 93 33.79 13.67 14.48
N GLY A 94 33.53 12.81 15.48
CA GLY A 94 33.49 13.20 16.91
C GLY A 94 32.15 13.77 17.39
N GLY A 95 31.12 13.75 16.55
CA GLY A 95 29.76 14.12 16.90
C GLY A 95 28.98 13.01 17.62
N LYS A 96 27.72 13.31 17.97
CA LYS A 96 26.76 12.31 18.48
C LYS A 96 25.62 12.13 17.49
N THR A 97 25.39 10.89 17.09
CA THR A 97 24.29 10.52 16.20
C THR A 97 22.96 10.63 16.94
N ARG A 98 22.06 11.50 16.47
CA ARG A 98 20.70 11.63 17.03
C ARG A 98 19.75 10.75 16.24
N LEU A 99 19.05 9.82 16.89
CA LEU A 99 18.07 8.97 16.22
C LEU A 99 16.81 9.76 15.82
N LEU A 100 16.30 10.61 16.72
CA LEU A 100 15.15 11.47 16.45
C LEU A 100 15.60 12.77 15.78
N ARG A 101 15.47 12.81 14.45
CA ARG A 101 15.81 13.98 13.61
C ARG A 101 14.56 14.61 13.03
N PRO A 102 14.55 15.94 12.81
CA PRO A 102 13.44 16.63 12.13
C PRO A 102 13.05 15.97 10.80
N ARG A 103 14.05 15.52 10.03
CA ARG A 103 13.83 14.83 8.75
C ARG A 103 13.11 13.49 8.92
N LEU A 104 13.51 12.69 9.91
CA LEU A 104 12.85 11.41 10.22
C LEU A 104 11.40 11.64 10.69
N ILE A 105 11.20 12.63 11.56
CA ILE A 105 9.86 13.03 12.03
C ILE A 105 8.97 13.42 10.85
N GLY A 106 9.50 14.21 9.90
CA GLY A 106 8.80 14.59 8.67
C GLY A 106 8.38 13.37 7.84
N TYR A 107 9.28 12.41 7.63
CA TYR A 107 8.96 11.18 6.91
C TYR A 107 7.92 10.32 7.64
N SER A 108 8.04 10.16 8.96
CA SER A 108 7.06 9.45 9.77
C SER A 108 5.69 10.13 9.74
N ALA A 109 5.64 11.46 9.78
CA ALA A 109 4.38 12.21 9.70
C ALA A 109 3.67 12.00 8.35
N VAL A 110 4.40 12.10 7.23
CA VAL A 110 3.84 11.84 5.89
C VAL A 110 3.35 10.40 5.77
N LEU A 111 4.14 9.44 6.27
CA LEU A 111 3.74 8.03 6.27
C LEU A 111 2.46 7.81 7.07
N LEU A 112 2.33 8.42 8.25
CA LEU A 112 1.11 8.34 9.06
C LEU A 112 -0.10 8.94 8.35
N VAL A 113 0.06 10.07 7.65
CA VAL A 113 -1.01 10.66 6.83
C VAL A 113 -1.44 9.70 5.73
N MET A 114 -0.50 9.06 5.02
CA MET A 114 -0.82 8.08 3.99
C MET A 114 -1.53 6.84 4.55
N ILE A 115 -1.08 6.33 5.71
CA ILE A 115 -1.74 5.21 6.40
C ILE A 115 -3.16 5.61 6.82
N ALA A 116 -3.34 6.80 7.40
CA ALA A 116 -4.65 7.29 7.79
C ALA A 116 -5.59 7.41 6.58
N ALA A 117 -5.12 7.97 5.47
CA ALA A 117 -5.88 8.05 4.22
C ALA A 117 -6.28 6.66 3.70
N LEU A 118 -5.36 5.68 3.77
CA LEU A 118 -5.66 4.29 3.39
C LEU A 118 -6.72 3.66 4.30
N VAL A 119 -6.62 3.86 5.62
CA VAL A 119 -7.61 3.35 6.59
C VAL A 119 -8.98 3.96 6.33
N VAL A 120 -9.07 5.28 6.12
CA VAL A 120 -10.32 5.95 5.75
C VAL A 120 -10.90 5.35 4.47
N ALA A 121 -10.09 5.19 3.42
CA ALA A 121 -10.53 4.61 2.15
C ALA A 121 -11.01 3.14 2.29
N LEU A 122 -10.42 2.36 3.21
CA LEU A 122 -10.85 0.99 3.49
C LEU A 122 -12.18 0.94 4.26
N VAL A 123 -12.39 1.86 5.20
CA VAL A 123 -13.61 1.94 6.01
C VAL A 123 -14.78 2.48 5.18
N GLU A 124 -14.55 3.46 4.32
CA GLU A 124 -15.58 4.04 3.43
C GLU A 124 -15.93 3.13 2.24
N ARG A 125 -15.21 2.03 2.04
CA ARG A 125 -15.46 1.11 0.93
C ARG A 125 -16.84 0.46 1.10
N PRO A 126 -17.77 0.62 0.13
CA PRO A 126 -19.09 0.03 0.23
C PRO A 126 -19.00 -1.51 0.18
N MET A 127 -19.68 -2.15 1.14
CA MET A 127 -19.69 -3.60 1.32
C MET A 127 -20.68 -4.33 0.40
N VAL A 128 -21.43 -3.57 -0.40
CA VAL A 128 -22.27 -4.07 -1.49
C VAL A 128 -21.90 -3.32 -2.78
N SER A 129 -22.01 -3.99 -3.93
CA SER A 129 -21.87 -3.38 -5.26
C SER A 129 -23.15 -3.59 -6.05
N LEU A 130 -23.56 -2.57 -6.80
CA LEU A 130 -24.63 -2.66 -7.79
C LEU A 130 -24.14 -2.07 -9.11
N ASP A 131 -24.12 -2.90 -10.16
CA ASP A 131 -23.94 -2.46 -11.53
C ASP A 131 -25.23 -2.70 -12.31
N VAL A 132 -25.67 -1.69 -13.06
CA VAL A 132 -26.94 -1.73 -13.82
C VAL A 132 -26.63 -1.73 -15.30
N THR A 133 -27.02 -2.78 -16.02
CA THR A 133 -26.91 -2.84 -17.47
C THR A 133 -28.30 -2.86 -18.09
N LYS A 134 -28.64 -1.86 -18.89
CA LYS A 134 -29.88 -1.87 -19.68
C LYS A 134 -29.71 -2.85 -20.84
N ASP A 135 -30.75 -3.63 -21.11
CA ASP A 135 -30.81 -4.44 -22.31
C ASP A 135 -30.78 -3.58 -23.59
N ARG A 136 -30.23 -4.13 -24.68
CA ARG A 136 -30.02 -3.37 -25.93
C ARG A 136 -31.32 -2.98 -26.63
N GLY A 137 -32.44 -3.63 -26.30
CA GLY A 137 -33.76 -3.24 -26.78
C GLY A 137 -34.11 -1.80 -26.39
N MET A 138 -34.79 -1.07 -27.27
CA MET A 138 -35.21 0.31 -27.00
C MET A 138 -36.23 0.35 -25.87
N PHE A 139 -37.39 -0.28 -26.08
CA PHE A 139 -38.48 -0.45 -25.12
C PHE A 139 -39.37 -1.62 -25.56
N ARG A 140 -40.21 -2.13 -24.66
CA ARG A 140 -41.25 -3.13 -24.94
C ARG A 140 -42.58 -2.64 -24.39
N GLU A 141 -43.68 -3.17 -24.90
CA GLU A 141 -45.00 -2.97 -24.31
C GLU A 141 -45.41 -4.27 -23.63
N ASN A 142 -45.79 -4.18 -22.35
CA ASN A 142 -46.21 -5.35 -21.59
C ASN A 142 -47.69 -5.70 -21.87
N SER A 143 -48.20 -6.77 -21.25
CA SER A 143 -49.60 -7.20 -21.44
C SER A 143 -50.65 -6.20 -20.96
N GLN A 144 -50.25 -5.21 -20.16
CA GLN A 144 -51.11 -4.13 -19.66
C GLN A 144 -51.05 -2.87 -20.54
N GLY A 145 -50.28 -2.89 -21.64
CA GLY A 145 -50.09 -1.72 -22.51
C GLY A 145 -49.11 -0.68 -21.94
N LEU A 146 -48.34 -1.04 -20.91
CA LEU A 146 -47.34 -0.17 -20.30
C LEU A 146 -45.99 -0.33 -21.01
N ILE A 147 -45.29 0.78 -21.19
CA ILE A 147 -43.94 0.80 -21.74
C ILE A 147 -42.97 0.29 -20.67
N GLU A 148 -42.23 -0.76 -20.98
CA GLU A 148 -41.23 -1.37 -20.10
C GLU A 148 -39.83 -1.35 -20.72
N ASN A 149 -38.81 -1.28 -19.87
CA ASN A 149 -37.40 -1.45 -20.23
C ASN A 149 -36.82 -2.56 -19.36
N ILE A 150 -35.96 -3.40 -19.94
CA ILE A 150 -35.33 -4.53 -19.24
C ILE A 150 -33.91 -4.14 -18.82
N TYR A 151 -33.53 -4.55 -17.61
CA TYR A 151 -32.22 -4.32 -17.02
C TYR A 151 -31.69 -5.62 -16.40
N SER A 152 -30.38 -5.77 -16.41
CA SER A 152 -29.63 -6.78 -15.65
C SER A 152 -28.91 -6.05 -14.52
N LEU A 153 -29.26 -6.41 -13.29
CA LEU A 153 -28.67 -5.86 -12.07
C LEU A 153 -27.64 -6.86 -11.55
N LYS A 154 -26.37 -6.50 -11.63
CA LYS A 154 -25.30 -7.30 -11.04
C LYS A 154 -25.06 -6.81 -9.62
N VAL A 155 -25.39 -7.65 -8.66
CA VAL A 155 -25.21 -7.38 -7.22
C VAL A 155 -24.10 -8.26 -6.68
N ILE A 156 -23.20 -7.65 -5.90
CA ILE A 156 -22.06 -8.33 -5.29
C ILE A 156 -22.08 -8.12 -3.79
N ASN A 157 -22.13 -9.22 -3.03
CA ASN A 157 -21.90 -9.19 -1.58
C ASN A 157 -20.39 -9.18 -1.31
N LYS A 158 -19.85 -8.05 -0.85
CA LYS A 158 -18.42 -7.92 -0.51
C LYS A 158 -18.15 -8.21 0.99
N THR A 159 -19.16 -8.61 1.76
CA THR A 159 -19.01 -8.98 3.16
C THR A 159 -18.52 -10.43 3.31
N GLN A 160 -18.13 -10.79 4.53
CA GLN A 160 -17.75 -12.16 4.92
C GLN A 160 -18.94 -12.98 5.46
N GLN A 161 -20.16 -12.44 5.39
CA GLN A 161 -21.36 -13.08 5.91
C GLN A 161 -22.45 -13.14 4.83
N ARG A 162 -23.43 -14.03 5.01
CA ARG A 162 -24.62 -14.04 4.16
C ARG A 162 -25.44 -12.81 4.50
N GLN A 163 -25.82 -12.05 3.49
CA GLN A 163 -26.65 -10.85 3.66
C GLN A 163 -27.91 -10.92 2.83
N ALA A 164 -28.95 -10.21 3.29
CA ALA A 164 -30.17 -9.98 2.56
C ALA A 164 -30.18 -8.55 2.02
N TYR A 165 -30.46 -8.41 0.72
CA TYR A 165 -30.49 -7.12 0.05
C TYR A 165 -31.87 -6.85 -0.54
N ARG A 166 -32.29 -5.59 -0.51
CA ARG A 166 -33.49 -5.07 -1.18
C ARG A 166 -33.09 -4.15 -2.32
N LEU A 167 -33.71 -4.36 -3.47
CA LEU A 167 -33.60 -3.57 -4.68
C LEU A 167 -34.79 -2.62 -4.80
N GLU A 168 -34.50 -1.35 -5.03
CA GLU A 168 -35.51 -0.29 -5.18
C GLU A 168 -35.10 0.71 -6.27
N LEU A 169 -36.09 1.45 -6.77
CA LEU A 169 -35.87 2.64 -7.58
C LEU A 169 -35.96 3.86 -6.68
N VAL A 170 -35.01 4.79 -6.81
CA VAL A 170 -34.96 6.06 -6.07
C VAL A 170 -35.51 7.18 -6.95
N ASP A 171 -36.31 8.07 -6.37
CA ASP A 171 -36.89 9.24 -7.04
C ASP A 171 -37.64 8.91 -8.34
N ALA A 172 -38.36 7.78 -8.34
CA ALA A 172 -38.95 7.19 -9.54
C ALA A 172 -40.49 7.24 -9.52
N GLU A 173 -41.07 8.40 -9.21
CA GLU A 173 -42.51 8.60 -9.30
C GLU A 173 -43.01 8.29 -10.72
N GLY A 174 -44.08 7.50 -10.83
CA GLY A 174 -44.62 7.06 -12.11
C GLY A 174 -43.86 5.89 -12.76
N PHE A 175 -42.88 5.29 -12.09
CA PHE A 175 -42.23 4.05 -12.52
C PHE A 175 -42.47 2.92 -11.52
N GLN A 176 -42.53 1.69 -12.03
CA GLN A 176 -42.66 0.49 -11.21
C GLN A 176 -41.54 -0.49 -11.56
N LEU A 177 -40.74 -0.86 -10.55
CA LEU A 177 -39.79 -1.97 -10.67
C LEU A 177 -40.55 -3.30 -10.61
N GLN A 178 -40.30 -4.16 -11.59
CA GLN A 178 -40.91 -5.47 -11.73
C GLN A 178 -39.81 -6.54 -11.74
N GLY A 179 -40.03 -7.62 -10.99
CA GLY A 179 -39.07 -8.71 -10.83
C GLY A 179 -38.78 -9.03 -9.36
N LYS A 180 -37.70 -9.77 -9.12
CA LYS A 180 -37.28 -10.14 -7.77
C LYS A 180 -36.56 -8.97 -7.11
N THR A 181 -37.17 -8.37 -6.10
CA THR A 181 -36.64 -7.20 -5.38
C THR A 181 -35.89 -7.55 -4.11
N GLU A 182 -36.09 -8.74 -3.54
CA GLU A 182 -35.37 -9.21 -2.35
C GLU A 182 -34.51 -10.42 -2.70
N ILE A 183 -33.24 -10.36 -2.31
CA ILE A 183 -32.24 -11.40 -2.58
C ILE A 183 -31.42 -11.70 -1.33
N SER A 184 -30.98 -12.94 -1.18
CA SER A 184 -30.00 -13.32 -0.18
C SER A 184 -28.76 -13.84 -0.88
N LEU A 185 -27.61 -13.24 -0.59
CA LEU A 185 -26.33 -13.56 -1.21
C LEU A 185 -25.36 -14.09 -0.16
N ALA A 186 -24.70 -15.20 -0.48
CA ALA A 186 -23.59 -15.74 0.30
C ALA A 186 -22.39 -14.77 0.28
N PRO A 187 -21.40 -14.94 1.19
CA PRO A 187 -20.19 -14.13 1.19
C PRO A 187 -19.47 -14.19 -0.17
N GLY A 188 -19.13 -13.03 -0.73
CA GLY A 188 -18.45 -12.95 -2.03
C GLY A 188 -19.30 -13.32 -3.25
N GLU A 189 -20.58 -13.67 -3.08
CA GLU A 189 -21.44 -14.10 -4.17
C GLU A 189 -21.78 -12.93 -5.09
N ILE A 190 -21.74 -13.20 -6.40
CA ILE A 190 -22.16 -12.30 -7.47
C ILE A 190 -23.44 -12.89 -8.07
N SER A 191 -24.52 -12.12 -8.03
CA SER A 191 -25.79 -12.49 -8.66
C SER A 191 -26.17 -11.52 -9.76
N ASP A 192 -26.67 -12.05 -10.87
CA ASP A 192 -27.21 -11.29 -11.98
C ASP A 192 -28.73 -11.42 -11.99
N ILE A 193 -29.42 -10.29 -11.81
CA ILE A 193 -30.86 -10.26 -11.56
C ILE A 193 -31.53 -9.51 -12.69
N PRO A 194 -32.25 -10.20 -13.59
CA PRO A 194 -33.04 -9.54 -14.61
C PRO A 194 -34.26 -8.88 -13.96
N VAL A 195 -34.47 -7.60 -14.24
CA VAL A 195 -35.64 -6.82 -13.81
C VAL A 195 -36.19 -6.03 -15.00
N SER A 196 -37.46 -5.66 -14.93
CA SER A 196 -38.04 -4.66 -15.83
C SER A 196 -38.51 -3.45 -15.03
N VAL A 197 -38.47 -2.28 -15.65
CA VAL A 197 -39.12 -1.08 -15.12
C VAL A 197 -40.24 -0.71 -16.07
N ALA A 198 -41.45 -0.53 -15.56
CA ALA A 198 -42.62 -0.11 -16.33
C ALA A 198 -42.95 1.36 -16.02
N LEU A 199 -43.32 2.13 -17.04
CA LEU A 199 -43.87 3.47 -16.89
C LEU A 199 -45.38 3.37 -16.63
N LEU A 200 -45.83 3.91 -15.50
CA LEU A 200 -47.24 3.93 -15.09
C LEU A 200 -48.03 5.07 -15.72
N ALA A 201 -47.36 6.11 -16.23
CA ALA A 201 -47.99 7.23 -16.90
C ALA A 201 -48.35 6.89 -18.36
N ASP A 202 -49.53 7.33 -18.81
CA ASP A 202 -49.99 7.14 -20.20
C ASP A 202 -49.10 7.83 -21.24
N LYS A 203 -48.38 8.89 -20.83
CA LYS A 203 -47.45 9.64 -21.67
C LYS A 203 -46.11 9.84 -20.95
N PRO A 204 -44.98 9.52 -21.61
CA PRO A 204 -43.67 9.80 -21.05
C PRO A 204 -43.39 11.31 -21.07
N ALA A 205 -42.78 11.83 -20.00
CA ALA A 205 -42.34 13.22 -19.93
C ALA A 205 -41.20 13.55 -20.92
N SER A 206 -40.41 12.53 -21.29
CA SER A 206 -39.28 12.63 -22.21
C SER A 206 -39.02 11.27 -22.87
N SER A 207 -38.41 11.26 -24.06
CA SER A 207 -37.95 10.02 -24.72
C SER A 207 -36.90 9.26 -23.91
N SER A 208 -36.14 9.96 -23.07
CA SER A 208 -35.12 9.39 -22.19
C SER A 208 -35.20 10.03 -20.82
N GLN A 209 -35.26 9.21 -19.77
CA GLN A 209 -35.28 9.62 -18.37
C GLN A 209 -34.22 8.86 -17.58
N THR A 210 -33.53 9.52 -16.67
CA THR A 210 -32.54 8.86 -15.81
C THR A 210 -33.27 8.17 -14.67
N LEU A 211 -32.95 6.89 -14.44
CA LEU A 211 -33.43 6.12 -13.30
C LEU A 211 -32.26 5.78 -12.39
N ARG A 212 -32.47 5.87 -11.09
CA ARG A 212 -31.50 5.46 -10.08
C ARG A 212 -31.96 4.17 -9.42
N PHE A 213 -31.18 3.11 -9.58
CA PHE A 213 -31.37 1.87 -8.88
C PHE A 213 -30.55 1.91 -7.60
N LYS A 214 -31.13 1.41 -6.51
CA LYS A 214 -30.45 1.30 -5.21
C LYS A 214 -30.60 -0.11 -4.67
N VAL A 215 -29.49 -0.66 -4.21
CA VAL A 215 -29.46 -1.88 -3.41
C VAL A 215 -29.11 -1.48 -1.99
N THR A 216 -29.89 -1.96 -1.01
CA THR A 216 -29.68 -1.68 0.40
C THR A 216 -29.66 -2.98 1.17
N ASP A 217 -28.75 -3.11 2.13
CA ASP A 217 -28.77 -4.21 3.10
C ASP A 217 -30.02 -4.10 3.98
N VAL A 218 -30.71 -5.23 4.20
CA VAL A 218 -31.96 -5.27 4.96
C VAL A 218 -31.71 -5.08 6.46
N ASP A 219 -30.60 -5.60 6.97
CA ASP A 219 -30.24 -5.54 8.39
C ASP A 219 -29.49 -4.24 8.71
N GLU A 220 -28.67 -3.74 7.78
CA GLU A 220 -27.86 -2.52 7.94
C GLU A 220 -28.14 -1.46 6.85
N PRO A 221 -29.19 -0.62 6.98
CA PRO A 221 -29.62 0.29 5.91
C PRO A 221 -28.60 1.35 5.46
N TRP A 222 -27.55 1.60 6.25
CA TRP A 222 -26.45 2.49 5.86
C TRP A 222 -25.50 1.84 4.84
N ILE A 223 -25.54 0.51 4.68
CA ILE A 223 -24.83 -0.22 3.62
C ILE A 223 -25.71 -0.23 2.38
N TYR A 224 -25.38 0.63 1.42
CA TYR A 224 -26.07 0.69 0.14
C TYR A 224 -25.11 0.93 -1.01
N SER A 225 -25.56 0.61 -2.22
CA SER A 225 -24.93 1.01 -3.47
C SER A 225 -26.02 1.50 -4.42
N ALA A 226 -25.75 2.57 -5.15
CA ALA A 226 -26.66 3.12 -6.14
C ALA A 226 -25.97 3.24 -7.49
N ALA A 227 -26.72 3.03 -8.56
CA ALA A 227 -26.24 3.14 -9.92
C ALA A 227 -27.33 3.72 -10.81
N ASP A 228 -26.91 4.61 -11.70
CA ASP A 228 -27.81 5.29 -12.62
C ASP A 228 -27.89 4.54 -13.95
N SER A 229 -29.08 4.52 -14.54
CA SER A 229 -29.32 4.02 -15.88
C SER A 229 -30.35 4.88 -16.59
N ARG A 230 -30.70 4.53 -17.83
CA ARG A 230 -31.68 5.28 -18.62
C ARG A 230 -32.91 4.44 -18.92
N PHE A 231 -34.06 5.07 -18.82
CA PHE A 231 -35.33 4.59 -19.33
C PHE A 231 -35.61 5.27 -20.66
N VAL A 232 -36.02 4.50 -21.68
CA VAL A 232 -36.32 4.99 -23.02
C VAL A 232 -37.79 4.68 -23.35
N ALA A 233 -38.49 5.67 -23.90
CA ALA A 233 -39.89 5.58 -24.30
C ALA A 233 -40.16 6.36 -25.60
N PRO A 234 -41.17 5.95 -26.40
CA PRO A 234 -41.62 6.71 -27.56
C PRO A 234 -42.37 7.99 -27.14
N ILE A 235 -42.05 9.14 -27.75
CA ILE A 235 -42.73 10.43 -27.48
C ILE A 235 -44.10 10.50 -28.17
N ASN A 236 -44.24 9.84 -29.33
CA ASN A 236 -45.47 9.86 -30.11
C ASN A 236 -46.14 8.47 -29.99
N ARG A 237 -47.27 8.43 -29.29
CA ARG A 237 -48.21 7.30 -29.25
C ARG A 237 -49.33 7.55 -30.25
#